data_AF-A0A9P0D1B3-F1
#
_entry.id   AF-A0A9P0D1B3-F1
#
_cell.length_a   1.000
_cell.length_b   1.000
_cell.length_c   1.000
_cell.angle_alpha   90.00
_cell.angle_beta   90.00
_cell.angle_gamma   90.00
#
_symmetry.space_group_name_H-M   'P 1'
#
loop_
_entity.id
_entity.type
_entity.pdbx_description
1 polymer ?
#
loop_
_entity_poly.entity_id
_entity_poly.type
_entity_poly.pdbx_seq_one_letter_code
_entity_poly.pdbx_strand_id
1 'polypeptide(L)'
;MKYVYVIFFCFLAVTFAEHTSEKIRKSHKACQNDPNTKIKDDTLKKYRRDETVDDPNFPKYSLCMNIGTGIQNKNGDIDKDKLKKNIEGDFSDASKVSEILSDCGTRKVGITAEEAALALINCLNHHYRLAMQQDSLL
;
A
#
# COMPACT_ATOMS: atom_id res chain seq x y z
N MET A 1 -3.00 -38.59 -29.93
CA MET A 1 -3.87 -37.93 -28.93
C MET A 1 -3.14 -37.72 -27.60
N LYS A 2 -2.06 -36.92 -27.56
CA LYS A 2 -1.25 -36.65 -26.35
C LYS A 2 -1.04 -35.16 -26.06
N TYR A 3 -1.47 -34.27 -26.95
CA TYR A 3 -1.24 -32.81 -26.84
C TYR A 3 -2.48 -31.99 -26.46
N VAL A 4 -3.63 -32.64 -26.26
CA VAL A 4 -4.90 -31.94 -25.93
C VAL A 4 -4.94 -31.52 -24.45
N TYR A 5 -4.14 -32.13 -23.58
CA TYR A 5 -4.12 -31.83 -22.14
C TYR A 5 -3.15 -30.72 -21.74
N VAL A 6 -2.25 -30.30 -22.63
CA VAL A 6 -1.23 -29.28 -22.31
C VAL A 6 -1.79 -27.85 -22.43
N ILE A 7 -2.91 -27.67 -23.14
CA ILE A 7 -3.51 -26.34 -23.37
C ILE A 7 -4.52 -25.97 -22.27
N PHE A 8 -5.01 -26.93 -21.47
CA PHE A 8 -6.05 -26.66 -20.48
C PHE A 8 -5.53 -26.13 -19.13
N PHE A 9 -4.22 -26.07 -18.92
CA PHE A 9 -3.63 -25.72 -17.62
C PHE A 9 -3.18 -24.24 -17.48
N CYS A 10 -3.43 -23.39 -18.48
CA CYS A 10 -2.97 -21.99 -18.47
C CYS A 10 -4.01 -20.94 -18.05
N PHE A 11 -5.24 -21.32 -17.68
CA PHE A 11 -6.34 -20.35 -17.47
C PHE A 11 -6.69 -20.01 -16.01
N LEU A 12 -5.93 -20.45 -15.01
CA LEU A 12 -6.31 -20.27 -13.59
C LEU A 12 -5.50 -19.21 -12.80
N ALA A 13 -4.84 -18.26 -13.47
CA ALA A 13 -3.96 -17.30 -12.79
C ALA A 13 -4.44 -15.82 -12.80
N VAL A 14 -5.72 -15.52 -13.04
CA VAL A 14 -6.18 -14.12 -13.20
C VAL A 14 -7.42 -13.80 -12.36
N THR A 15 -7.37 -13.94 -11.03
CA THR A 15 -8.50 -13.51 -10.17
C THR A 15 -8.13 -12.69 -8.93
N PHE A 16 -6.85 -12.54 -8.56
CA PHE A 16 -6.49 -11.86 -7.31
C PHE A 16 -6.26 -10.34 -7.44
N ALA A 17 -5.79 -9.85 -8.59
CA ALA A 17 -5.46 -8.43 -8.76
C ALA A 17 -6.70 -7.50 -8.74
N GLU A 18 -7.87 -7.97 -9.19
CA GLU A 18 -9.06 -7.13 -9.34
C GLU A 18 -9.61 -6.64 -7.99
N HIS A 19 -9.60 -7.49 -6.95
CA HIS A 19 -10.23 -7.19 -5.67
C HIS A 19 -9.49 -6.12 -4.84
N THR A 20 -8.15 -6.10 -4.86
CA THR A 20 -7.35 -5.11 -4.15
C THR A 20 -7.53 -3.71 -4.74
N SER A 21 -7.58 -3.61 -6.07
CA SER A 21 -7.80 -2.35 -6.78
C SER A 21 -9.14 -1.70 -6.43
N GLU A 22 -10.19 -2.51 -6.28
CA GLU A 22 -11.53 -2.01 -5.96
C GLU A 22 -11.60 -1.47 -4.52
N LYS A 23 -10.95 -2.15 -3.57
CA LYS A 23 -10.89 -1.74 -2.16
C LYS A 23 -10.16 -0.40 -1.99
N ILE A 24 -9.04 -0.22 -2.69
CA ILE A 24 -8.28 1.05 -2.71
C ILE A 24 -9.16 2.16 -3.28
N ARG A 25 -9.82 1.93 -4.43
CA ARG A 25 -10.69 2.92 -5.06
C ARG A 25 -11.87 3.33 -4.17
N LYS A 26 -12.53 2.36 -3.54
CA LYS A 26 -13.63 2.61 -2.59
C LYS A 26 -13.15 3.43 -1.39
N SER A 27 -12.01 3.06 -0.81
CA SER A 27 -11.40 3.78 0.32
C SER A 27 -11.04 5.20 -0.08
N HIS A 28 -10.37 5.39 -1.22
CA HIS A 28 -10.01 6.72 -1.73
C HIS A 28 -11.25 7.60 -1.88
N LYS A 29 -12.30 7.10 -2.53
CA LYS A 29 -13.56 7.86 -2.69
C LYS A 29 -14.17 8.23 -1.33
N ALA A 30 -14.20 7.31 -0.38
CA ALA A 30 -14.71 7.58 0.97
C ALA A 30 -13.88 8.67 1.67
N CYS A 31 -12.56 8.58 1.62
CA CYS A 31 -11.65 9.55 2.25
C CYS A 31 -11.71 10.94 1.58
N GLN A 32 -11.96 11.03 0.27
CA GLN A 32 -12.15 12.33 -0.40
C GLN A 32 -13.52 12.96 -0.12
N ASN A 33 -14.53 12.15 0.25
CA ASN A 33 -15.87 12.63 0.56
C ASN A 33 -16.01 13.17 1.99
N ASP A 34 -15.11 12.80 2.91
CA ASP A 34 -15.05 13.36 4.26
C ASP A 34 -14.15 14.62 4.27
N PRO A 35 -14.70 15.81 4.62
CA PRO A 35 -13.92 17.04 4.71
C PRO A 35 -12.69 16.96 5.64
N ASN A 36 -12.69 16.08 6.62
CA ASN A 36 -11.57 15.91 7.57
C ASN A 36 -10.38 15.13 6.98
N THR A 37 -10.62 14.35 5.94
CA THR A 37 -9.60 13.51 5.28
C THR A 37 -9.38 13.88 3.83
N LYS A 38 -10.15 14.82 3.29
CA LYS A 38 -9.99 15.34 1.93
C LYS A 38 -8.66 16.08 1.79
N ILE A 39 -7.90 15.72 0.76
CA ILE A 39 -6.64 16.36 0.38
C ILE A 39 -6.83 17.22 -0.86
N LYS A 40 -5.86 18.09 -1.16
CA LYS A 40 -5.79 18.84 -2.40
C LYS A 40 -5.62 17.89 -3.59
N ASP A 41 -6.18 18.26 -4.74
CA ASP A 41 -6.20 17.42 -5.95
C ASP A 41 -4.79 17.04 -6.47
N ASP A 42 -3.77 17.84 -6.13
CA ASP A 42 -2.38 17.66 -6.53
C ASP A 42 -1.53 16.91 -5.49
N THR A 43 -2.01 16.72 -4.25
CA THR A 43 -1.27 16.10 -3.14
C THR A 43 -0.68 14.75 -3.54
N LEU A 44 -1.50 13.85 -4.10
CA LEU A 44 -1.02 12.52 -4.51
C LEU A 44 -0.10 12.57 -5.75
N LYS A 45 -0.25 13.58 -6.61
CA LYS A 45 0.63 13.76 -7.78
C LYS A 45 2.02 14.18 -7.32
N LYS A 46 2.10 15.18 -6.43
CA LYS A 46 3.33 15.63 -5.78
C LYS A 46 4.02 14.49 -5.05
N TYR A 47 3.26 13.77 -4.21
CA TYR A 47 3.77 12.63 -3.46
C TYR A 47 4.41 11.54 -4.34
N ARG A 48 3.75 11.18 -5.46
CA ARG A 48 4.30 10.20 -6.41
C ARG A 48 5.57 10.67 -7.11
N ARG A 49 5.76 11.97 -7.28
CA ARG A 49 6.94 12.58 -7.91
C ARG A 49 8.05 12.93 -6.92
N ASP A 50 7.87 12.57 -5.65
CA ASP A 50 8.79 12.95 -4.57
C ASP A 50 8.93 14.48 -4.40
N GLU A 51 7.90 15.23 -4.82
CA GLU A 51 7.81 16.66 -4.59
C GLU A 51 7.29 16.94 -3.17
N THR A 52 7.63 18.11 -2.62
CA THR A 52 7.15 18.54 -1.29
C THR A 52 5.62 18.56 -1.23
N VAL A 53 5.05 17.81 -0.30
CA VAL A 53 3.63 17.78 0.00
C VAL A 53 3.34 18.73 1.17
N ASP A 54 2.74 19.88 0.85
CA ASP A 54 2.22 20.83 1.84
C ASP A 54 0.69 20.73 1.89
N ASP A 55 0.21 19.64 2.48
CA ASP A 55 -1.21 19.41 2.73
C ASP A 55 -1.41 18.87 4.15
N PRO A 56 -2.00 19.67 5.06
CA PRO A 56 -2.16 19.28 6.46
C PRO A 56 -3.11 18.08 6.64
N ASN A 57 -3.93 17.75 5.64
CA ASN A 57 -4.80 16.58 5.69
C ASN A 57 -4.14 15.31 5.17
N PHE A 58 -2.92 15.37 4.63
CA PHE A 58 -2.26 14.19 4.08
C PHE A 58 -2.02 13.06 5.11
N PRO A 59 -1.61 13.35 6.37
CA PRO A 59 -1.57 12.34 7.43
C PRO A 59 -2.93 11.70 7.72
N LYS A 60 -4.00 12.52 7.80
CA LYS A 60 -5.38 12.04 8.05
C LYS A 60 -5.91 11.18 6.91
N TYR A 61 -5.66 11.61 5.67
CA TYR A 61 -5.97 10.83 4.48
C TYR A 61 -5.25 9.49 4.47
N SER A 62 -3.96 9.48 4.84
CA SER A 62 -3.16 8.26 4.93
C SER A 62 -3.76 7.28 5.94
N LEU A 63 -4.17 7.76 7.11
CA LEU A 63 -4.84 6.92 8.12
C LEU A 63 -6.19 6.39 7.59
N CYS A 64 -7.00 7.25 6.97
CA CYS A 64 -8.27 6.84 6.36
C CYS A 64 -8.08 5.74 5.32
N MET A 65 -7.07 5.87 4.45
CA MET A 65 -6.73 4.85 3.46
C MET A 65 -6.29 3.54 4.12
N ASN A 66 -5.40 3.61 5.12
CA ASN A 66 -4.89 2.43 5.80
C ASN A 66 -5.98 1.67 6.58
N ILE A 67 -6.93 2.38 7.18
CA ILE A 67 -8.12 1.78 7.81
C ILE A 67 -9.02 1.17 6.73
N GLY A 68 -9.26 1.89 5.64
CA GLY A 68 -10.08 1.42 4.52
C GLY A 68 -9.54 0.14 3.88
N THR A 69 -8.22 -0.02 3.82
CA THR A 69 -7.55 -1.23 3.33
C THR A 69 -7.31 -2.28 4.43
N GLY A 70 -7.47 -1.92 5.71
CA GLY A 70 -7.36 -2.79 6.86
C GLY A 70 -5.92 -3.07 7.32
N ILE A 71 -4.96 -2.23 6.91
CA ILE A 71 -3.53 -2.34 7.28
C ILE A 71 -3.26 -1.69 8.64
N GLN A 72 -4.10 -0.72 9.03
CA GLN A 72 -3.94 0.02 10.27
C GLN A 72 -5.29 0.21 10.94
N ASN A 73 -5.32 0.22 12.27
CA ASN A 73 -6.53 0.49 13.03
C ASN A 73 -6.65 2.01 13.37
N LYS A 74 -7.79 2.40 13.95
CA LYS A 74 -8.08 3.80 14.34
C LYS A 74 -7.08 4.38 15.35
N ASN A 75 -6.47 3.52 16.17
CA ASN A 75 -5.52 3.96 17.19
C ASN A 75 -4.12 4.17 16.60
N GLY A 76 -3.89 3.72 15.36
CA GLY A 76 -2.62 3.84 14.64
C GLY A 76 -1.79 2.56 14.60
N ASP A 77 -2.23 1.47 15.23
CA ASP A 77 -1.46 0.22 15.22
C ASP A 77 -1.60 -0.50 13.89
N ILE A 78 -0.50 -1.11 13.48
CA ILE A 78 -0.36 -1.78 12.19
C ILE A 78 -0.74 -3.25 12.36
N ASP A 79 -1.67 -3.71 11.53
CA ASP A 79 -1.97 -5.14 11.38
C ASP A 79 -0.89 -5.77 10.51
N LYS A 80 0.10 -6.39 11.16
CA LYS A 80 1.26 -7.00 10.49
C LYS A 80 0.87 -8.11 9.52
N ASP A 81 -0.18 -8.88 9.80
CA ASP A 81 -0.61 -9.97 8.94
C ASP A 81 -1.27 -9.44 7.67
N LYS A 82 -2.08 -8.38 7.79
CA LYS A 82 -2.67 -7.69 6.63
C LYS A 82 -1.61 -6.96 5.82
N LEU A 83 -0.67 -6.32 6.49
CA LEU A 83 0.46 -5.67 5.83
C LEU A 83 1.29 -6.67 5.02
N LYS A 84 1.66 -7.80 5.62
CA LYS A 84 2.41 -8.89 4.95
C LYS A 84 1.69 -9.35 3.68
N LYS A 85 0.39 -9.63 3.77
CA LYS A 85 -0.43 -10.07 2.62
C LYS A 85 -0.47 -9.05 1.49
N ASN A 86 -0.45 -7.75 1.80
CA ASN A 86 -0.41 -6.72 0.77
C ASN A 86 0.98 -6.67 0.10
N ILE A 87 2.06 -6.73 0.89
CA ILE A 87 3.43 -6.75 0.35
C ILE A 87 3.65 -7.98 -0.53
N GLU A 88 3.15 -9.16 -0.13
CA GLU A 88 3.18 -10.40 -0.92
C GLU A 88 2.40 -10.31 -2.25
N GLY A 89 1.47 -9.36 -2.36
CA GLY A 89 0.78 -9.07 -3.62
C GLY A 89 1.66 -8.39 -4.66
N ASP A 90 2.71 -7.70 -4.23
CA ASP A 90 3.62 -6.92 -5.08
C ASP A 90 5.02 -7.53 -5.16
N PHE A 91 5.46 -8.28 -4.14
CA PHE A 91 6.77 -8.90 -4.04
C PHE A 91 6.67 -10.42 -3.92
N SER A 92 7.30 -11.14 -4.86
CA SER A 92 7.39 -12.61 -4.79
C SER A 92 8.55 -13.12 -3.93
N ASP A 93 9.58 -12.30 -3.70
CA ASP A 93 10.72 -12.66 -2.86
C ASP A 93 10.36 -12.58 -1.37
N ALA A 94 10.27 -13.75 -0.72
CA ALA A 94 9.94 -13.86 0.70
C ALA A 94 10.95 -13.14 1.62
N SER A 95 12.22 -13.05 1.22
CA SER A 95 13.23 -12.31 1.99
C SER A 95 12.95 -10.81 1.94
N LYS A 96 12.57 -10.28 0.77
CA LYS A 96 12.18 -8.87 0.62
C LYS A 96 10.89 -8.55 1.36
N VAL A 97 9.91 -9.45 1.31
CA VAL A 97 8.67 -9.32 2.11
C VAL A 97 9.00 -9.21 3.61
N SER A 98 9.89 -10.09 4.11
CA SER A 98 10.30 -10.08 5.52
C SER A 98 11.05 -8.80 5.90
N GLU A 99 11.93 -8.31 5.01
CA GLU A 99 12.67 -7.06 5.21
C GLU A 99 11.71 -5.87 5.35
N ILE A 100 10.78 -5.71 4.39
CA ILE A 100 9.80 -4.61 4.40
C ILE A 100 8.89 -4.71 5.63
N LEU A 101 8.44 -5.92 5.98
CA LEU A 101 7.58 -6.11 7.15
C LEU A 101 8.30 -5.78 8.46
N SER A 102 9.59 -6.12 8.56
CA SER A 102 10.41 -5.78 9.72
C SER A 102 10.59 -4.27 9.86
N ASP A 103 10.87 -3.58 8.75
CA ASP A 103 11.15 -2.15 8.73
C ASP A 103 9.87 -1.31 8.89
N CYS A 104 8.84 -1.59 8.11
CA CYS A 104 7.63 -0.78 8.04
C CYS A 104 6.52 -1.26 8.99
N GLY A 105 6.55 -2.51 9.46
CA GLY A 105 5.45 -3.11 10.19
C GLY A 105 5.31 -2.68 11.65
N THR A 106 6.18 -1.81 12.16
CA THR A 106 6.17 -1.37 13.55
C THR A 106 5.96 0.14 13.64
N ARG A 107 4.91 0.54 14.35
CA ARG A 107 4.65 1.93 14.69
C ARG A 107 5.71 2.45 15.68
N LYS A 108 6.20 3.67 15.46
CA LYS A 108 7.05 4.38 16.42
C LYS A 108 6.25 4.82 17.66
N VAL A 109 6.85 4.74 18.84
CA VAL A 109 6.19 5.16 20.10
C VAL A 109 6.08 6.68 20.16
N GLY A 110 4.98 7.19 20.73
CA GLY A 110 4.80 8.62 21.03
C GLY A 110 4.29 9.49 19.89
N ILE A 111 3.94 8.92 18.73
CA ILE A 111 3.32 9.64 17.61
C ILE A 111 1.81 9.37 17.53
N THR A 112 1.07 10.29 16.90
CA THR A 112 -0.36 10.17 16.62
C THR A 112 -0.68 9.03 15.64
N ALA A 113 -1.95 8.68 15.50
CA ALA A 113 -2.37 7.66 14.55
C ALA A 113 -2.14 8.13 13.10
N GLU A 114 -2.37 9.40 12.82
CA GLU A 114 -2.15 10.01 11.51
C GLU A 114 -0.67 10.06 11.13
N GLU A 115 0.20 10.42 12.07
CA GLU A 115 1.66 10.39 11.86
C GLU A 115 2.15 8.96 11.63
N ALA A 116 1.62 7.98 12.37
CA ALA A 116 1.94 6.57 12.16
C ALA A 116 1.51 6.11 10.77
N ALA A 117 0.34 6.55 10.29
CA ALA A 117 -0.16 6.23 8.96
C ALA A 117 0.73 6.80 7.85
N LEU A 118 1.11 8.07 7.97
CA LEU A 118 2.01 8.72 7.02
C LEU A 118 3.40 8.05 7.02
N ALA A 119 3.93 7.73 8.21
CA ALA A 119 5.21 7.03 8.34
C ALA A 119 5.18 5.66 7.66
N LEU A 120 4.09 4.90 7.83
CA LEU A 120 3.92 3.60 7.17
C LEU A 120 3.94 3.74 5.64
N ILE A 121 3.14 4.64 5.05
CA ILE A 121 3.12 4.79 3.59
C ILE A 121 4.46 5.27 3.03
N ASN A 122 5.18 6.12 3.77
CA ASN A 122 6.50 6.60 3.36
C ASN A 122 7.53 5.47 3.38
N CYS A 123 7.51 4.62 4.41
CA CYS A 123 8.36 3.45 4.50
C CYS A 123 8.10 2.49 3.32
N LEU A 124 6.83 2.16 3.06
CA LEU A 124 6.48 1.28 1.93
C LEU A 124 6.91 1.85 0.58
N ASN A 125 6.64 3.14 0.34
CA ASN A 125 7.03 3.79 -0.92
C ASN A 125 8.54 3.85 -1.12
N HIS A 126 9.32 4.00 -0.04
CA HIS A 126 10.78 3.88 -0.13
C HIS A 126 11.19 2.52 -0.69
N HIS A 127 10.67 1.42 -0.13
CA HIS A 127 10.97 0.07 -0.61
C HIS A 127 10.47 -0.22 -2.02
N TYR A 128 9.25 0.23 -2.38
CA TYR A 128 8.74 0.08 -3.74
C TYR A 128 9.59 0.83 -4.78
N ARG A 129 10.09 2.03 -4.45
CA ARG A 129 10.97 2.78 -5.35
C ARG A 129 12.32 2.09 -5.53
N LEU A 130 12.91 1.57 -4.45
CA LEU A 130 14.16 0.81 -4.54
C LEU A 130 13.99 -0.41 -5.45
N ALA A 131 12.86 -1.11 -5.34
CA ALA A 131 12.56 -2.25 -6.20
C ALA A 131 12.44 -1.86 -7.68
N MET A 132 11.69 -0.78 -7.99
CA MET A 132 11.58 -0.27 -9.37
C MET A 132 12.92 0.21 -9.95
N GLN A 133 13.83 0.74 -9.11
CA GLN A 133 15.18 1.12 -9.55
C GLN A 133 16.04 -0.12 -9.84
N GLN A 134 15.95 -1.16 -9.01
CA GLN A 134 16.65 -2.43 -9.23
C GLN A 134 16.26 -3.08 -10.55
N ASP A 135 14.97 -3.05 -10.91
CA ASP A 135 14.45 -3.57 -12.17
C ASP A 135 14.90 -2.75 -13.39
N SER A 136 15.22 -1.46 -13.22
CA SER A 136 15.75 -0.60 -14.29
C SER A 136 17.25 -0.78 -14.56
N LEU A 137 17.94 -1.54 -13.70
CA LEU A 137 19.37 -1.85 -13.79
C LEU A 137 19.63 -3.28 -14.29
N LEU A 138 18.56 -4.07 -14.52
CA LEU A 138 18.58 -5.41 -15.13
C LEU A 138 18.08 -5.36 -16.58
#